data_AF-A0A125A0X7-F1
#
_entry.id   AF-A0A125A0X7-F1
#
_cell.length_a   1.000
_cell.length_b   1.000
_cell.length_c   1.000
_cell.angle_alpha   90.00
_cell.angle_beta   90.00
_cell.angle_gamma   90.00
#
_symmetry.space_group_name_H-M   'P 1'
#
loop_
_entity.id
_entity.type
_entity.pdbx_description
1 polymer ?
#
loop_
_entity_poly.entity_id
_entity_poly.type
_entity_poly.pdbx_seq_one_letter_code
_entity_poly.pdbx_strand_id
1 'polypeptide(L)'
;MTNDFEYLLNNLLPYYRDHEKMKSLWSDNERFSVVFENALEVDLDGQKTMLHAAASFFINFTSVFLIQSHSELIKTVNRIRQQKKRVLFINLFCINELVPSATISSILKDEKLLKKIGSLENWIETPAKINAQTLIRSARKNSLNIESLIPKHLKLNAHLEEYFLGWAYEENKLSSSGIDFFKENFNKKYELLKSIKNH
;
A
#
# COMPACT_ATOMS: atom_id res chain seq x y z
N MET A 1 23.95 11.64 -16.40
CA MET A 1 22.79 10.77 -16.68
C MET A 1 23.18 9.36 -17.12
N THR A 2 24.19 9.14 -17.98
CA THR A 2 24.66 7.79 -18.38
C THR A 2 25.29 6.99 -17.23
N ASN A 3 26.07 7.63 -16.36
CA ASN A 3 26.76 6.93 -15.26
C ASN A 3 25.82 6.36 -14.20
N ASP A 4 24.72 7.04 -13.87
CA ASP A 4 23.77 6.56 -12.86
C ASP A 4 22.94 5.38 -13.39
N PHE A 5 22.57 5.43 -14.67
CA PHE A 5 21.84 4.33 -15.31
C PHE A 5 22.67 3.04 -15.32
N GLU A 6 23.91 3.09 -15.81
CA GLU A 6 24.79 1.93 -15.87
C GLU A 6 25.12 1.40 -14.47
N TYR A 7 25.38 2.29 -13.51
CA TYR A 7 25.61 1.91 -12.13
C TYR A 7 24.41 1.16 -11.52
N LEU A 8 23.20 1.70 -11.66
CA LEU A 8 21.98 1.06 -11.14
C LEU A 8 21.72 -0.28 -11.84
N LEU A 9 21.89 -0.34 -13.17
CA LEU A 9 21.68 -1.55 -13.94
C LEU A 9 22.66 -2.65 -13.52
N ASN A 10 23.94 -2.33 -13.38
CA ASN A 10 24.96 -3.29 -12.96
C ASN A 10 24.71 -3.84 -11.55
N ASN A 11 24.08 -3.07 -10.66
CA ASN A 11 23.70 -3.51 -9.32
C ASN A 11 22.44 -4.40 -9.30
N LEU A 12 21.52 -4.23 -10.25
CA LEU A 12 20.22 -4.94 -10.25
C LEU A 12 20.20 -6.15 -11.19
N LEU A 13 20.85 -6.04 -12.35
CA LEU A 13 20.87 -7.05 -13.40
C LEU A 13 21.30 -8.45 -12.91
N PRO A 14 22.29 -8.61 -12.00
CA PRO A 14 22.68 -9.93 -11.51
C PRO A 14 21.55 -10.72 -10.86
N TYR A 15 20.52 -10.05 -10.35
CA TYR A 15 19.38 -10.66 -9.65
C TYR A 15 18.12 -10.76 -10.52
N TYR A 16 18.13 -10.17 -11.71
CA TYR A 16 16.95 -10.14 -12.57
C TYR A 16 16.58 -11.55 -13.04
N ARG A 17 15.37 -11.99 -12.68
CA ARG A 17 14.84 -13.34 -12.95
C ARG A 17 15.67 -14.49 -12.35
N ASP A 18 16.49 -14.21 -11.33
CA ASP A 18 17.30 -15.21 -10.63
C ASP A 18 16.83 -15.35 -9.17
N HIS A 19 15.95 -16.33 -8.94
CA HIS A 19 15.30 -16.52 -7.64
C HIS A 19 16.28 -16.95 -6.54
N GLU A 20 17.27 -17.78 -6.89
CA GLU A 20 18.24 -18.28 -5.93
C GLU A 20 19.21 -17.18 -5.50
N LYS A 21 19.64 -16.31 -6.42
CA LYS A 21 20.41 -15.13 -6.03
C LYS A 21 19.60 -14.13 -5.21
N MET A 22 18.31 -13.95 -5.49
CA MET A 22 17.44 -13.10 -4.65
C MET A 22 17.36 -13.63 -3.21
N LYS A 23 17.15 -14.94 -3.03
CA LYS A 23 17.10 -15.58 -1.70
C LYS A 23 18.46 -15.54 -0.99
N SER A 24 19.55 -15.78 -1.72
CA SER A 24 20.91 -15.66 -1.18
C SER A 24 21.20 -14.24 -0.72
N LEU A 25 20.87 -13.24 -1.55
CA LEU A 25 21.01 -11.82 -1.21
C LEU A 25 20.17 -11.45 0.01
N TRP A 26 18.96 -11.97 0.15
CA TRP A 26 18.09 -11.71 1.30
C TRP A 26 18.73 -12.08 2.65
N SER A 27 19.62 -13.09 2.64
CA SER A 27 20.37 -13.53 3.82
C SER A 27 21.53 -12.58 4.18
N ASP A 28 22.02 -11.80 3.21
CA ASP A 28 23.02 -10.75 3.38
C ASP A 28 22.32 -9.40 3.57
N ASN A 29 22.01 -9.06 4.83
CA ASN A 29 21.21 -7.89 5.17
C ASN A 29 21.80 -6.56 4.65
N GLU A 30 23.12 -6.39 4.71
CA GLU A 30 23.77 -5.15 4.31
C GLU A 30 23.71 -4.98 2.80
N ARG A 31 24.12 -6.03 2.07
CA ARG A 31 24.12 -6.00 0.61
C ARG A 31 22.71 -5.91 0.04
N PHE A 32 21.75 -6.63 0.62
CA PHE A 32 20.35 -6.52 0.24
C PHE A 32 19.86 -5.07 0.35
N SER A 33 20.16 -4.40 1.47
CA SER A 33 19.70 -3.04 1.71
C SER A 33 20.22 -2.06 0.65
N VAL A 34 21.48 -2.21 0.24
CA VAL A 34 22.08 -1.38 -0.83
C VAL A 34 21.38 -1.62 -2.17
N VAL A 35 21.24 -2.88 -2.58
CA VAL A 35 20.60 -3.22 -3.87
C VAL A 35 19.14 -2.80 -3.89
N PHE A 36 18.44 -2.99 -2.77
CA PHE A 36 17.04 -2.62 -2.64
C PHE A 36 16.84 -1.10 -2.70
N GLU A 37 17.72 -0.33 -2.04
CA GLU A 37 17.70 1.12 -2.16
C GLU A 37 17.99 1.61 -3.58
N ASN A 38 18.84 0.90 -4.34
CA ASN A 38 19.08 1.18 -5.77
C ASN A 38 17.83 0.88 -6.62
N ALA A 39 17.12 -0.21 -6.34
CA ALA A 39 15.85 -0.52 -7.01
C ALA A 39 14.82 0.60 -6.81
N LEU A 40 14.76 1.16 -5.60
CA LEU A 40 13.85 2.26 -5.24
C LEU A 40 14.29 3.64 -5.77
N GLU A 41 15.48 3.79 -6.37
CA GLU A 41 15.85 5.02 -7.09
C GLU A 41 15.34 5.05 -8.53
N VAL A 42 14.95 3.88 -9.08
CA VAL A 42 14.44 3.80 -10.45
C VAL A 42 13.01 4.32 -10.49
N ASP A 43 12.76 5.31 -11.35
CA ASP A 43 11.43 5.81 -11.64
C ASP A 43 10.62 4.75 -12.43
N LEU A 44 9.71 4.04 -11.75
CA LEU A 44 8.97 2.94 -12.34
C LEU A 44 7.83 3.40 -13.28
N ASP A 45 7.48 4.69 -13.29
CA ASP A 45 6.44 5.25 -14.16
C ASP A 45 6.98 5.64 -15.54
N GLY A 46 8.31 5.58 -15.72
CA GLY A 46 9.02 5.97 -16.93
C GLY A 46 9.08 4.92 -18.05
N GLN A 47 10.00 5.13 -19.00
CA GLN A 47 10.21 4.25 -20.15
C GLN A 47 10.61 2.83 -19.72
N LYS A 48 9.97 1.80 -20.29
CA LYS A 48 10.26 0.39 -19.96
C LYS A 48 11.60 -0.08 -20.54
N THR A 49 12.70 0.23 -19.86
CA THR A 49 14.03 -0.31 -20.18
C THR A 49 14.36 -1.53 -19.33
N MET A 50 15.51 -2.18 -19.62
CA MET A 50 16.00 -3.30 -18.81
C MET A 50 16.20 -2.95 -17.33
N LEU A 51 16.63 -1.71 -17.04
CA LEU A 51 16.77 -1.22 -15.67
C LEU A 51 15.43 -1.23 -14.93
N HIS A 52 14.37 -0.74 -15.56
CA HIS A 52 13.02 -0.69 -15.00
C HIS A 52 12.47 -2.09 -14.76
N ALA A 53 12.68 -3.00 -15.72
CA ALA A 53 12.32 -4.40 -15.58
C ALA A 53 13.06 -5.07 -14.40
N ALA A 54 14.36 -4.81 -14.25
CA ALA A 54 15.18 -5.33 -13.16
C ALA A 54 14.73 -4.80 -11.79
N ALA A 55 14.52 -3.48 -11.66
CA ALA A 55 14.04 -2.85 -10.44
C ALA A 55 12.64 -3.35 -10.05
N SER A 56 11.71 -3.41 -11.03
CA SER A 56 10.35 -3.90 -10.81
C SER A 56 10.33 -5.35 -10.35
N PHE A 57 11.13 -6.21 -11.00
CA PHE A 57 11.30 -7.60 -10.58
C PHE A 57 11.83 -7.69 -9.15
N PHE A 58 12.87 -6.93 -8.81
CA PHE A 58 13.49 -6.95 -7.49
C PHE A 58 12.48 -6.56 -6.39
N ILE A 59 11.75 -5.46 -6.61
CA ILE A 59 10.75 -4.96 -5.67
C ILE A 59 9.59 -5.96 -5.53
N ASN A 60 9.03 -6.43 -6.64
CA ASN A 60 7.92 -7.38 -6.61
C ASN A 60 8.33 -8.72 -5.98
N PHE A 61 9.52 -9.23 -6.30
CA PHE A 61 10.01 -10.47 -5.72
C PHE A 61 10.22 -10.33 -4.21
N THR A 62 10.75 -9.18 -3.77
CA THR A 62 10.87 -8.86 -2.34
C THR A 62 9.51 -8.85 -1.66
N SER A 63 8.55 -8.10 -2.22
CA SER A 63 7.21 -7.93 -1.64
C SER A 63 6.44 -9.25 -1.52
N VAL A 64 6.56 -10.13 -2.51
CA VAL A 64 5.72 -11.34 -2.61
C VAL A 64 6.40 -12.58 -2.02
N PHE A 65 7.71 -12.75 -2.26
CA PHE A 65 8.41 -13.99 -1.93
C PHE A 65 9.35 -13.87 -0.74
N LEU A 66 9.88 -12.69 -0.42
CA LEU A 66 10.82 -12.53 0.70
C LEU A 66 10.14 -12.06 1.99
N ILE A 67 9.12 -11.21 1.88
CA ILE A 67 8.36 -10.73 3.04
C ILE A 67 7.19 -11.70 3.29
N GLN A 68 7.40 -12.66 4.19
CA GLN A 68 6.41 -13.69 4.54
C GLN A 68 5.65 -13.36 5.84
N SER A 69 6.06 -12.32 6.56
CA SER A 69 5.46 -11.92 7.83
C SER A 69 5.48 -10.40 8.04
N HIS A 70 4.58 -9.93 8.91
CA HIS A 70 4.58 -8.53 9.38
C HIS A 70 5.92 -8.12 10.01
N SER A 71 6.59 -9.06 10.70
CA SER A 71 7.91 -8.81 11.30
C SER A 71 9.01 -8.58 10.26
N GLU A 72 8.97 -9.29 9.14
CA GLU A 72 9.90 -9.10 8.03
C GLU A 72 9.62 -7.80 7.30
N LEU A 73 8.35 -7.43 7.13
CA LEU A 73 8.00 -6.12 6.59
C LEU A 73 8.59 -4.99 7.42
N ILE A 74 8.44 -5.04 8.75
CA ILE A 74 9.04 -4.06 9.66
C ILE A 74 10.57 -4.03 9.49
N LYS A 75 11.22 -5.19 9.42
CA LYS A 75 12.67 -5.27 9.19
C LYS A 75 13.07 -4.63 7.86
N THR A 76 12.34 -4.89 6.78
CA THR A 76 12.58 -4.29 5.45
C THR A 76 12.43 -2.78 5.48
N VAL A 77 11.34 -2.27 6.07
CA VAL A 77 11.11 -0.82 6.21
C VAL A 77 12.22 -0.16 7.03
N ASN A 78 12.72 -0.82 8.07
CA ASN A 78 13.80 -0.32 8.90
C ASN A 78 15.16 -0.28 8.19
N ARG A 79 15.36 -1.07 7.13
CA ARG A 79 16.59 -1.06 6.31
C ARG A 79 16.67 0.14 5.38
N ILE A 80 15.52 0.70 4.98
CA ILE A 80 15.47 1.85 4.08
C ILE A 80 15.73 3.13 4.88
N ARG A 81 16.83 3.82 4.56
CA ARG A 81 17.28 5.01 5.32
C ARG A 81 16.40 6.23 5.06
N GLN A 82 16.04 6.46 3.80
CA GLN A 82 15.32 7.66 3.38
C GLN A 82 13.80 7.51 3.55
N GLN A 83 13.15 8.50 4.16
CA GLN A 83 11.70 8.50 4.36
C GLN A 83 10.92 8.40 3.04
N LYS A 84 11.32 9.16 2.01
CA LYS A 84 10.68 9.11 0.69
C LYS A 84 10.68 7.70 0.08
N LYS A 85 11.76 6.94 0.28
CA LYS A 85 11.88 5.56 -0.22
C LYS A 85 11.03 4.59 0.59
N ARG A 86 10.89 4.79 1.92
CA ARG A 86 9.97 3.99 2.74
C ARG A 86 8.53 4.15 2.27
N VAL A 87 8.12 5.40 2.01
CA VAL A 87 6.80 5.73 1.45
C VAL A 87 6.61 5.08 0.08
N LEU A 88 7.57 5.27 -0.84
CA LEU A 88 7.53 4.67 -2.17
C LEU A 88 7.38 3.14 -2.09
N PHE A 89 8.22 2.49 -1.30
CA PHE A 89 8.17 1.04 -1.14
C PHE A 89 6.82 0.56 -0.62
N ILE A 90 6.27 1.20 0.42
CA ILE A 90 4.98 0.79 0.98
C ILE A 90 3.83 0.98 -0.02
N ASN A 91 3.86 2.05 -0.83
CA ASN A 91 2.89 2.21 -1.89
C ASN A 91 3.01 1.09 -2.93
N LEU A 92 4.23 0.79 -3.40
CA LEU A 92 4.50 -0.31 -4.34
C LEU A 92 4.12 -1.68 -3.76
N PHE A 93 4.35 -1.89 -2.46
CA PHE A 93 3.98 -3.09 -1.73
C PHE A 93 2.46 -3.25 -1.68
N CYS A 94 1.71 -2.19 -1.36
CA CYS A 94 0.26 -2.26 -1.26
C CYS A 94 -0.44 -2.42 -2.61
N ILE A 95 0.02 -1.77 -3.68
CA ILE A 95 -0.58 -1.90 -5.02
C ILE A 95 -0.32 -3.26 -5.67
N ASN A 96 0.63 -4.03 -5.15
CA ASN A 96 0.96 -5.34 -5.70
C ASN A 96 -0.18 -6.33 -5.37
N GLU A 97 -0.92 -6.76 -6.41
CA GLU A 97 -2.09 -7.63 -6.27
C GLU A 97 -1.79 -9.01 -5.67
N LEU A 98 -0.52 -9.43 -5.65
CA LEU A 98 -0.10 -10.69 -5.04
C LEU A 98 0.18 -10.56 -3.54
N VAL A 99 0.24 -9.35 -3.00
CA VAL A 99 0.36 -9.12 -1.56
C VAL A 99 -1.00 -9.38 -0.89
N PRO A 100 -1.08 -10.26 0.12
CA PRO A 100 -2.34 -10.54 0.80
C PRO A 100 -2.93 -9.28 1.45
N SER A 101 -4.23 -9.07 1.27
CA SER A 101 -4.94 -7.93 1.87
C SER A 101 -4.88 -7.91 3.40
N ALA A 102 -4.77 -9.07 4.04
CA ALA A 102 -4.54 -9.19 5.48
C ALA A 102 -3.24 -8.51 5.92
N THR A 103 -2.19 -8.58 5.10
CA THR A 103 -0.90 -7.89 5.34
C THR A 103 -1.05 -6.39 5.19
N ILE A 104 -1.81 -5.91 4.20
CA ILE A 104 -2.11 -4.48 4.06
C ILE A 104 -2.89 -3.97 5.29
N SER A 105 -3.88 -4.75 5.75
CA SER A 105 -4.63 -4.44 6.97
C SER A 105 -3.75 -4.40 8.22
N SER A 106 -2.74 -5.26 8.33
CA SER A 106 -1.81 -5.24 9.48
C SER A 106 -0.92 -4.01 9.50
N ILE A 107 -0.51 -3.49 8.34
CA ILE A 107 0.21 -2.21 8.22
C ILE A 107 -0.66 -1.09 8.82
N LEU A 108 -1.92 -1.00 8.40
CA LEU A 108 -2.83 0.06 8.83
C LEU A 108 -3.18 -0.02 10.32
N LYS A 109 -2.99 -1.16 10.98
CA LYS A 109 -3.22 -1.34 12.42
C LYS A 109 -1.97 -1.07 13.27
N ASP A 110 -0.78 -1.02 12.66
CA ASP A 110 0.48 -0.85 13.37
C ASP A 110 0.92 0.62 13.42
N GLU A 111 0.44 1.37 14.41
CA GLU A 111 0.80 2.78 14.60
C GLU A 111 2.31 3.04 14.67
N LYS A 112 3.10 2.09 15.20
CA LYS A 112 4.56 2.26 15.31
C LYS A 112 5.19 2.20 13.92
N LEU A 113 4.78 1.23 13.10
CA LEU A 113 5.20 1.13 11.71
C LEU A 113 4.76 2.36 10.90
N LEU A 114 3.51 2.80 11.05
CA LEU A 114 2.99 3.99 10.37
C LEU A 114 3.86 5.24 10.64
N LYS A 115 4.18 5.50 11.92
CA LYS A 115 5.06 6.61 12.33
C LYS A 115 6.47 6.48 11.76
N LYS A 116 6.97 5.26 11.59
CA LYS A 116 8.31 4.99 11.04
C LYS A 116 8.37 5.25 9.52
N ILE A 117 7.30 4.94 8.79
CA ILE A 117 7.22 5.12 7.34
C ILE A 117 7.28 6.61 7.00
N GLY A 118 6.48 7.43 7.65
CA GLY A 118 6.46 8.89 7.49
C GLY A 118 5.14 9.51 7.93
N SER A 119 5.00 10.83 7.78
CA SER A 119 3.76 11.55 8.11
C SER A 119 2.58 11.02 7.28
N LEU A 120 1.52 10.56 7.96
CA LEU A 120 0.38 9.87 7.34
C LEU A 120 -0.25 10.64 6.18
N GLU A 121 -0.44 11.95 6.34
CA GLU A 121 -1.00 12.85 5.32
C GLU A 121 -0.33 12.76 3.95
N ASN A 122 0.94 12.36 3.89
CA ASN A 122 1.72 12.32 2.66
C ASN A 122 1.60 10.99 1.90
N TRP A 123 1.05 9.93 2.49
CA TRP A 123 1.12 8.59 1.88
C TRP A 123 0.01 7.62 2.23
N ILE A 124 -0.80 7.90 3.25
CA ILE A 124 -1.79 6.92 3.75
C ILE A 124 -2.91 6.61 2.76
N GLU A 125 -3.14 7.50 1.79
CA GLU A 125 -4.23 7.40 0.82
C GLU A 125 -4.23 6.06 0.06
N THR A 126 -3.09 5.66 -0.52
CA THR A 126 -3.00 4.45 -1.34
C THR A 126 -3.29 3.17 -0.53
N PRO A 127 -2.59 2.91 0.59
CA PRO A 127 -2.92 1.77 1.46
C PRO A 127 -4.36 1.78 1.97
N ALA A 128 -4.89 2.95 2.35
CA ALA A 128 -6.26 3.08 2.85
C ALA A 128 -7.29 2.73 1.76
N LYS A 129 -7.08 3.20 0.52
CA LYS A 129 -7.95 2.88 -0.64
C LYS A 129 -8.00 1.39 -0.91
N ILE A 130 -6.85 0.71 -0.93
CA ILE A 130 -6.76 -0.73 -1.23
C ILE A 130 -7.40 -1.57 -0.11
N ASN A 131 -7.16 -1.18 1.14
CA ASN A 131 -7.79 -1.84 2.28
C ASN A 131 -9.32 -1.63 2.27
N ALA A 132 -9.80 -0.40 2.03
CA ALA A 132 -11.23 -0.09 1.92
C ALA A 132 -11.90 -0.91 0.81
N GLN A 133 -11.30 -0.96 -0.38
CA GLN A 133 -11.78 -1.77 -1.51
C GLN A 133 -11.91 -3.25 -1.13
N THR A 134 -10.92 -3.81 -0.43
CA THR A 134 -10.97 -5.21 0.02
C THR A 134 -12.10 -5.43 1.03
N LEU A 135 -12.21 -4.55 2.03
CA LEU A 135 -13.23 -4.64 3.07
C LEU A 135 -14.64 -4.53 2.48
N ILE A 136 -14.88 -3.57 1.61
CA ILE A 136 -16.19 -3.35 0.98
C ILE A 136 -16.59 -4.57 0.13
N ARG A 137 -15.69 -5.06 -0.74
CA ARG A 137 -15.95 -6.22 -1.60
C ARG A 137 -16.25 -7.50 -0.82
N SER A 138 -15.52 -7.73 0.27
CA SER A 138 -15.65 -8.95 1.08
C SER A 138 -16.74 -8.88 2.15
N ALA A 139 -17.18 -7.68 2.55
CA ALA A 139 -18.18 -7.51 3.58
C ALA A 139 -19.53 -8.11 3.18
N ARG A 140 -20.23 -8.67 4.17
CA ARG A 140 -21.65 -9.03 4.02
C ARG A 140 -22.50 -7.77 3.95
N LYS A 141 -23.71 -7.90 3.41
CA LYS A 141 -24.69 -6.82 3.41
C LYS A 141 -24.88 -6.28 4.83
N ASN A 142 -24.90 -4.96 4.97
CA ASN A 142 -25.15 -4.22 6.21
C ASN A 142 -24.24 -4.59 7.40
N SER A 143 -23.00 -5.03 7.16
CA SER A 143 -22.10 -5.53 8.20
C SER A 143 -20.89 -4.63 8.49
N LEU A 144 -20.55 -3.72 7.57
CA LEU A 144 -19.35 -2.91 7.68
C LEU A 144 -19.58 -1.75 8.65
N ASN A 145 -18.76 -1.70 9.69
CA ASN A 145 -18.75 -0.60 10.64
C ASN A 145 -17.77 0.51 10.22
N ILE A 146 -17.99 1.70 10.77
CA ILE A 146 -17.19 2.90 10.49
C ILE A 146 -15.72 2.68 10.87
N GLU A 147 -15.45 2.16 12.06
CA GLU A 147 -14.08 2.03 12.57
C GLU A 147 -13.21 1.04 11.78
N SER A 148 -13.83 0.09 11.08
CA SER A 148 -13.12 -0.84 10.18
C SER A 148 -12.74 -0.16 8.87
N LEU A 149 -13.60 0.71 8.34
CA LEU A 149 -13.42 1.35 7.03
C LEU A 149 -12.59 2.64 7.13
N ILE A 150 -12.84 3.43 8.17
CA ILE A 150 -12.17 4.69 8.49
C ILE A 150 -11.69 4.71 9.95
N PRO A 151 -10.61 3.96 10.27
CA PRO A 151 -10.03 3.96 11.60
C PRO A 151 -9.53 5.36 12.00
N LYS A 152 -9.93 5.82 13.20
CA LYS A 152 -9.64 7.19 13.69
C LYS A 152 -8.15 7.53 13.72
N HIS A 153 -7.30 6.56 14.06
CA HIS A 153 -5.85 6.79 14.17
C HIS A 153 -5.16 7.05 12.82
N LEU A 154 -5.81 6.70 11.69
CA LEU A 154 -5.30 6.99 10.35
C LEU A 154 -5.48 8.45 9.95
N LYS A 155 -6.36 9.20 10.63
CA LYS A 155 -6.64 10.63 10.37
C LYS A 155 -6.84 10.91 8.88
N LEU A 156 -7.72 10.12 8.24
CA LEU A 156 -8.02 10.29 6.83
C LEU A 156 -8.67 11.66 6.61
N ASN A 157 -8.45 12.26 5.44
CA ASN A 157 -9.11 13.51 5.11
C ASN A 157 -10.60 13.27 4.81
N ALA A 158 -11.42 14.31 4.97
CA ALA A 158 -12.87 14.23 4.79
C ALA A 158 -13.27 13.74 3.39
N HIS A 159 -12.46 13.99 2.36
CA HIS A 159 -12.74 13.53 1.00
C HIS A 159 -12.62 12.00 0.88
N LEU A 160 -11.58 11.40 1.47
CA LEU A 160 -11.43 9.94 1.50
C LEU A 160 -12.49 9.28 2.38
N GLU A 161 -12.83 9.89 3.51
CA GLU A 161 -13.92 9.41 4.36
C GLU A 161 -15.26 9.40 3.61
N GLU A 162 -15.62 10.52 2.97
CA GLU A 162 -16.83 10.62 2.14
C GLU A 162 -16.83 9.58 1.02
N TYR A 163 -15.69 9.40 0.34
CA TYR A 163 -15.54 8.45 -0.76
C TYR A 163 -15.75 7.00 -0.30
N PHE A 164 -15.10 6.58 0.79
CA PHE A 164 -15.25 5.21 1.30
C PHE A 164 -16.66 4.93 1.81
N LEU A 165 -17.25 5.86 2.55
CA LEU A 165 -18.62 5.72 3.05
C LEU A 165 -19.62 5.70 1.91
N GLY A 166 -19.46 6.57 0.90
CA GLY A 166 -20.30 6.59 -0.29
C GLY A 166 -20.28 5.24 -1.02
N TRP A 167 -19.09 4.71 -1.30
CA TRP A 167 -18.96 3.42 -1.97
C TRP A 167 -19.56 2.26 -1.15
N ALA A 168 -19.24 2.18 0.15
CA ALA A 168 -19.80 1.16 1.02
C ALA A 168 -21.33 1.26 1.14
N TYR A 169 -21.89 2.48 1.08
CA TYR A 169 -23.32 2.71 1.06
C TYR A 169 -23.94 2.23 -0.26
N GLU A 170 -23.37 2.58 -1.41
CA GLU A 170 -23.82 2.13 -2.73
C GLU A 170 -23.92 0.60 -2.81
N GLU A 171 -22.90 -0.10 -2.32
CA GLU A 171 -22.86 -1.57 -2.29
C GLU A 171 -23.71 -2.23 -1.18
N ASN A 172 -24.47 -1.47 -0.39
CA ASN A 172 -25.26 -1.95 0.75
C ASN A 172 -24.41 -2.67 1.81
N LYS A 173 -23.18 -2.21 2.02
CA LYS A 173 -22.22 -2.83 2.96
C LYS A 173 -22.26 -2.18 4.33
N LEU A 174 -22.55 -0.88 4.42
CA LEU A 174 -22.61 -0.16 5.69
C LEU A 174 -23.68 -0.71 6.65
N SER A 175 -23.28 -0.94 7.89
CA SER A 175 -24.19 -1.17 9.02
C SER A 175 -25.11 0.03 9.26
N SER A 176 -26.23 -0.18 9.98
CA SER A 176 -27.18 0.90 10.30
C SER A 176 -26.52 2.11 10.96
N SER A 177 -25.68 1.87 11.98
CA SER A 177 -24.88 2.93 12.61
C SER A 177 -23.92 3.62 11.65
N GLY A 178 -23.42 2.91 10.64
CA GLY A 178 -22.57 3.50 9.62
C GLY A 178 -23.34 4.37 8.64
N ILE A 179 -24.60 4.02 8.33
CA ILE A 179 -25.51 4.85 7.54
C ILE A 179 -25.84 6.13 8.30
N ASP A 180 -26.17 6.02 9.59
CA ASP A 180 -26.46 7.18 10.44
C ASP A 180 -25.27 8.14 10.49
N PHE A 181 -24.06 7.62 10.71
CA PHE A 181 -22.83 8.40 10.66
C PHE A 181 -22.62 9.09 9.30
N PHE A 182 -22.81 8.35 8.19
CA PHE A 182 -22.63 8.90 6.84
C PHE A 182 -23.63 10.04 6.57
N LYS A 183 -24.88 9.88 6.99
CA LYS A 183 -25.92 10.91 6.87
C LYS A 183 -25.58 12.16 7.68
N GLU A 184 -25.11 12.00 8.91
CA GLU A 184 -24.77 13.13 9.79
C GLU A 184 -23.56 13.93 9.30
N ASN A 185 -22.53 13.24 8.82
CA ASN A 185 -21.24 13.87 8.47
C ASN A 185 -21.13 14.28 7.00
N PHE A 186 -21.86 13.61 6.09
CA PHE A 186 -21.77 13.81 4.64
C PHE A 186 -23.17 13.84 3.98
N ASN A 187 -24.13 14.54 4.60
CA ASN A 187 -25.54 14.57 4.21
C ASN A 187 -25.78 14.81 2.71
N LYS A 188 -25.07 15.76 2.10
CA LYS A 188 -25.22 16.09 0.67
C LYS A 188 -24.97 14.87 -0.22
N LYS A 189 -23.88 14.13 0.03
CA LYS A 189 -23.53 12.93 -0.72
C LYS A 189 -24.49 11.79 -0.41
N TYR A 190 -24.89 11.64 0.85
CA TYR A 190 -25.87 10.64 1.26
C TYR A 190 -27.22 10.80 0.54
N GLU A 191 -27.82 11.99 0.55
CA GLU A 191 -29.13 12.21 -0.10
C GLU A 191 -29.05 12.03 -1.62
N LEU A 192 -27.94 12.43 -2.27
CA LEU A 192 -27.69 12.15 -3.68
C LEU A 192 -27.67 10.64 -3.98
N LEU A 193 -26.93 9.86 -3.19
CA LEU A 193 -26.84 8.41 -3.42
C LEU A 193 -28.16 7.70 -3.10
N LYS A 194 -28.88 8.18 -2.08
CA LYS A 194 -30.20 7.67 -1.72
C LYS A 194 -31.23 7.92 -2.82
N SER A 195 -31.24 9.10 -3.46
CA SER A 195 -32.15 9.34 -4.58
C SER A 195 -31.87 8.42 -5.76
N ILE A 196 -30.60 8.13 -6.05
CA ILE A 196 -30.19 7.21 -7.13
C ILE A 196 -30.63 5.77 -6.81
N LYS A 197 -30.46 5.30 -5.56
CA LYS A 197 -30.81 3.92 -5.18
C LYS A 197 -32.30 3.63 -5.07
N ASN A 198 -33.13 4.67 -4.95
CA ASN A 198 -34.58 4.55 -4.87
C ASN A 198 -35.28 4.70 -6.24
N HIS A 199 -34.51 4.86 -7.31
CA HIS A 199 -34.94 4.76 -8.71
C HIS A 199 -34.50 3.42 -9.29
#